data_AF-K9VHB6-F1
#
_entry.id   AF-K9VHB6-F1
#
_cell.length_a   1.000
_cell.length_b   1.000
_cell.length_c   1.000
_cell.angle_alpha   90.00
_cell.angle_beta   90.00
_cell.angle_gamma   90.00
#
_symmetry.space_group_name_H-M   'P 1'
#
loop_
_entity.id
_entity.type
_entity.pdbx_description
1 polymer ?
#
loop_
_entity_poly.entity_id
_entity_poly.type
_entity_poly.pdbx_seq_one_letter_code
_entity_poly.pdbx_strand_id
1 'polypeptide(L)'
;MRTRRLVALMVSLIILGSCLPIIAQQSKRYPTENELQQLMNRFRNFVASPSPGNRDFYIRDRRNETETQKLQAFVRAWLPVNPDVAPFLGQWTALEETQNIYPSTLKGKVCIIETFIPTENDRGISFVQGTISGKSIKTTNFASLIQQGNYLGVAFINTSNNQPGIYEYAWPKPLVDPAKLMSSLPPADRNRLLQQFKEAGCSDTLPKR
;
A
#
# COMPACT_ATOMS: atom_id res chain seq x y z
N MET A 1 48.20 53.71 -51.35
CA MET A 1 47.24 53.20 -52.35
C MET A 1 46.68 51.89 -51.81
N ARG A 2 45.39 51.83 -51.42
CA ARG A 2 44.25 51.17 -52.14
C ARG A 2 44.54 49.67 -52.40
N THR A 3 43.79 48.68 -51.89
CA THR A 3 42.32 48.49 -51.80
C THR A 3 41.97 47.42 -50.75
N ARG A 4 41.05 47.67 -49.80
CA ARG A 4 39.67 47.12 -49.70
C ARG A 4 39.46 45.67 -50.19
N ARG A 5 38.96 44.79 -49.31
CA ARG A 5 37.64 44.11 -49.42
C ARG A 5 37.18 43.49 -48.09
N LEU A 6 35.86 43.56 -47.92
CA LEU A 6 34.97 43.21 -46.79
C LEU A 6 34.41 41.79 -46.97
N VAL A 7 33.59 41.36 -45.98
CA VAL A 7 32.56 40.29 -45.99
C VAL A 7 33.09 38.91 -45.53
N ALA A 8 32.51 38.16 -44.58
CA ALA A 8 31.24 38.20 -43.84
C ALA A 8 31.34 37.45 -42.49
N LEU A 9 30.47 37.84 -41.55
CA LEU A 9 30.03 37.04 -40.39
C LEU A 9 29.51 35.66 -40.83
N MET A 10 29.88 34.61 -40.11
CA MET A 10 29.02 33.44 -39.90
C MET A 10 29.14 33.00 -38.44
N VAL A 11 28.20 33.49 -37.62
CA VAL A 11 27.90 32.97 -36.29
C VAL A 11 27.31 31.57 -36.48
N SER A 12 28.03 30.54 -36.07
CA SER A 12 27.46 29.19 -35.94
C SER A 12 27.28 28.89 -34.47
N LEU A 13 26.14 29.29 -33.92
CA LEU A 13 25.62 28.78 -32.66
C LEU A 13 25.21 27.32 -32.91
N ILE A 14 26.12 26.38 -32.64
CA ILE A 14 25.76 24.97 -32.52
C ILE A 14 25.11 24.83 -31.15
N ILE A 15 23.77 24.93 -31.12
CA ILE A 15 22.99 24.46 -29.99
C ILE A 15 23.19 22.94 -29.99
N LEU A 16 24.13 22.45 -29.17
CA LEU A 16 24.16 21.06 -28.75
C LEU A 16 22.87 20.80 -27.96
N GLY A 17 21.81 20.47 -28.70
CA GLY A 17 20.66 19.74 -28.19
C GLY A 17 21.12 18.35 -27.82
N SER A 18 21.85 18.24 -26.72
CA SER A 18 22.13 16.99 -26.04
C SER A 18 20.78 16.46 -25.55
N CYS A 19 20.08 15.71 -26.40
CA CYS A 19 19.11 14.73 -25.95
C CYS A 19 19.90 13.69 -25.14
N LEU A 20 20.23 14.05 -23.90
CA LEU A 20 20.54 13.06 -22.89
C LEU A 20 19.30 12.15 -22.87
N PRO A 21 19.45 10.83 -23.09
CA PRO A 21 18.37 9.95 -22.72
C PRO A 21 18.19 10.20 -21.23
N ILE A 22 17.05 10.80 -20.87
CA ILE A 22 16.60 10.80 -19.49
C ILE A 22 16.45 9.32 -19.19
N ILE A 23 17.47 8.71 -18.61
CA ILE A 23 17.31 7.48 -17.85
C ILE A 23 16.39 7.92 -16.73
N ALA A 24 15.09 7.84 -16.98
CA ALA A 24 14.08 8.07 -15.98
C ALA A 24 14.34 7.01 -14.93
N GLN A 25 15.12 7.37 -13.91
CA GLN A 25 15.27 6.58 -12.71
C GLN A 25 13.85 6.34 -12.23
N GLN A 26 13.39 5.08 -12.35
CA GLN A 26 12.02 4.68 -12.03
C GLN A 26 11.82 4.97 -10.54
N SER A 27 11.26 6.13 -10.25
CA SER A 27 11.17 6.63 -8.89
C SER A 27 10.01 5.92 -8.20
N LYS A 28 10.26 5.41 -7.00
CA LYS A 28 9.18 5.01 -6.11
C LYS A 28 8.34 6.26 -5.86
N ARG A 29 7.08 6.21 -6.30
CA ARG A 29 6.12 7.32 -6.23
C ARG A 29 4.74 6.76 -5.96
N TYR A 30 3.87 7.61 -5.42
CA TYR A 30 2.44 7.31 -5.41
C TYR A 30 1.89 7.36 -6.84
N PRO A 31 0.79 6.63 -7.12
CA PRO A 31 -0.05 6.93 -8.27
C PRO A 31 -0.46 8.41 -8.27
N THR A 32 -0.43 9.04 -9.43
CA THR A 32 -1.03 10.36 -9.67
C THR A 32 -2.54 10.30 -9.45
N GLU A 33 -3.19 11.45 -9.32
CA GLU A 33 -4.65 11.50 -9.11
C GLU A 33 -5.43 10.84 -10.25
N ASN A 34 -5.00 11.06 -11.51
CA ASN A 34 -5.63 10.46 -12.68
C ASN A 34 -5.46 8.93 -12.69
N GLU A 35 -4.25 8.44 -12.42
CA GLU A 35 -3.98 6.99 -12.32
C GLU A 35 -4.80 6.38 -11.18
N LEU A 36 -4.83 7.02 -10.02
CA LEU A 36 -5.59 6.56 -8.85
C LEU A 36 -7.09 6.49 -9.15
N GLN A 37 -7.64 7.50 -9.83
CA GLN A 37 -9.05 7.51 -10.22
C GLN A 37 -9.39 6.36 -11.18
N GLN A 38 -8.52 6.06 -12.14
CA GLN A 38 -8.68 4.93 -13.05
C GLN A 38 -8.62 3.60 -12.29
N LEU A 39 -7.65 3.44 -11.37
CA LEU A 39 -7.53 2.25 -10.52
C LEU A 39 -8.76 2.07 -9.61
N MET A 40 -9.28 3.16 -9.04
CA MET A 40 -10.51 3.14 -8.23
C MET A 40 -11.74 2.72 -9.06
N ASN A 41 -11.85 3.17 -10.31
CA ASN A 41 -12.91 2.73 -11.22
C ASN A 41 -12.80 1.22 -11.50
N ARG A 42 -11.59 0.75 -11.81
CA ARG A 42 -11.33 -0.68 -12.02
C ARG A 42 -11.68 -1.51 -10.77
N PHE A 43 -11.26 -1.05 -9.59
CA PHE A 43 -11.56 -1.71 -8.32
C PHE A 43 -13.05 -1.74 -8.02
N ARG A 44 -13.78 -0.64 -8.26
CA ARG A 44 -15.24 -0.61 -8.14
C ARG A 44 -15.92 -1.66 -9.02
N ASN A 45 -15.48 -1.79 -10.26
CA ASN A 45 -16.01 -2.78 -11.20
C ASN A 45 -15.69 -4.21 -10.73
N PHE A 46 -14.48 -4.44 -10.22
CA PHE A 46 -14.09 -5.72 -9.63
C PHE A 46 -14.98 -6.10 -8.44
N VAL A 47 -15.23 -5.17 -7.52
CA VAL A 47 -16.10 -5.39 -6.34
C VAL A 47 -17.55 -5.64 -6.74
N ALA A 48 -18.06 -4.95 -7.77
CA ALA A 48 -19.44 -5.09 -8.22
C ALA A 48 -19.73 -6.42 -8.92
N SER A 49 -18.75 -6.97 -9.65
CA SER A 49 -18.91 -8.21 -10.40
C SER A 49 -17.61 -9.02 -10.38
N PRO A 50 -17.23 -9.58 -9.22
CA PRO A 50 -16.05 -10.44 -9.14
C PRO A 50 -16.29 -11.68 -10.00
N SER A 51 -15.55 -11.80 -11.11
CA SER A 51 -15.79 -12.85 -12.10
C SER A 51 -15.28 -14.22 -11.62
N PRO A 52 -16.05 -15.31 -11.79
CA PRO A 52 -15.64 -16.66 -11.40
C PRO A 52 -14.45 -17.17 -12.25
N GLY A 53 -13.49 -17.86 -11.60
CA GLY A 53 -12.21 -18.31 -12.17
C GLY A 53 -11.18 -18.61 -11.07
N ASN A 54 -9.86 -18.37 -11.28
CA ASN A 54 -8.80 -18.39 -10.23
C ASN A 54 -9.01 -17.36 -9.08
N ARG A 55 -10.24 -16.87 -8.91
CA ARG A 55 -10.68 -15.81 -8.01
C ARG A 55 -11.83 -16.23 -7.09
N ASP A 56 -12.14 -17.53 -6.97
CA ASP A 56 -13.10 -18.06 -5.98
C ASP A 56 -12.83 -17.55 -4.56
N PHE A 57 -11.56 -17.31 -4.25
CA PHE A 57 -11.10 -16.69 -3.02
C PHE A 57 -11.79 -15.33 -2.74
N TYR A 58 -12.03 -14.53 -3.77
CA TYR A 58 -12.64 -13.20 -3.67
C TYR A 58 -14.17 -13.23 -3.63
N ILE A 59 -14.80 -14.28 -4.14
CA ILE A 59 -16.26 -14.36 -4.28
C ILE A 59 -16.89 -14.96 -3.01
N ARG A 60 -16.24 -15.96 -2.42
CA ARG A 60 -16.79 -16.69 -1.28
C ARG A 60 -16.23 -16.15 0.03
N ASP A 61 -17.11 -15.59 0.86
CA ASP A 61 -16.79 -15.32 2.26
C ASP A 61 -16.54 -16.65 2.99
N ARG A 62 -15.31 -16.84 3.46
CA ARG A 62 -14.88 -18.05 4.19
C ARG A 62 -14.81 -17.83 5.70
N ARG A 63 -15.26 -16.67 6.18
CA ARG A 63 -15.29 -16.35 7.61
C ARG A 63 -16.46 -17.09 8.26
N ASN A 64 -16.24 -17.60 9.46
CA ASN A 64 -17.33 -18.05 10.31
C ASN A 64 -17.95 -16.86 11.08
N GLU A 65 -19.11 -17.09 11.71
CA GLU A 65 -19.82 -16.05 12.46
C GLU A 65 -18.98 -15.49 13.61
N THR A 66 -18.18 -16.31 14.26
CA THR A 66 -17.30 -15.87 15.36
C THR A 66 -16.20 -14.93 14.87
N GLU A 67 -15.58 -15.22 13.72
CA GLU A 67 -14.60 -14.34 13.08
C GLU A 67 -15.25 -13.01 12.72
N THR A 68 -16.43 -13.04 12.11
CA THR A 68 -17.18 -11.83 11.72
C THR A 68 -17.54 -10.97 12.94
N GLN A 69 -18.09 -11.57 14.00
CA GLN A 69 -18.47 -10.85 15.21
C GLN A 69 -17.28 -10.24 15.92
N LYS A 70 -16.16 -10.99 16.04
CA LYS A 70 -14.92 -10.49 16.66
C LYS A 70 -14.37 -9.29 15.90
N LEU A 71 -14.29 -9.37 14.57
CA LEU A 71 -13.84 -8.24 13.76
C LEU A 71 -14.77 -7.03 13.92
N GLN A 72 -16.09 -7.22 13.82
CA GLN A 72 -17.06 -6.14 13.97
C GLN A 72 -17.01 -5.49 15.35
N ALA A 73 -16.79 -6.27 16.42
CA ALA A 73 -16.62 -5.73 17.76
C ALA A 73 -15.33 -4.88 17.86
N PHE A 74 -14.24 -5.37 17.30
CA PHE A 74 -12.96 -4.65 17.26
C PHE A 74 -13.07 -3.33 16.48
N VAL A 75 -13.62 -3.36 15.27
CA VAL A 75 -13.86 -2.16 14.43
C VAL A 75 -14.78 -1.17 15.16
N ARG A 76 -15.89 -1.63 15.75
CA ARG A 76 -16.81 -0.77 16.51
C ARG A 76 -16.15 -0.11 17.70
N ALA A 77 -15.25 -0.80 18.40
CA ALA A 77 -14.55 -0.23 19.55
C ALA A 77 -13.59 0.90 19.13
N TRP A 78 -12.95 0.77 17.96
CA TRP A 78 -12.02 1.77 17.44
C TRP A 78 -12.71 2.92 16.68
N LEU A 79 -13.96 2.75 16.24
CA LEU A 79 -14.72 3.75 15.49
C LEU A 79 -14.79 5.13 16.18
N PRO A 80 -15.02 5.26 17.51
CA PRO A 80 -15.03 6.57 18.18
C PRO A 80 -13.66 7.21 18.31
N VAL A 81 -12.58 6.41 18.29
CA VAL A 81 -11.20 6.89 18.50
C VAL A 81 -10.59 7.36 17.18
N ASN A 82 -10.81 6.60 16.10
CA ASN A 82 -10.22 6.87 14.80
C ASN A 82 -11.17 6.41 13.67
N PRO A 83 -12.24 7.18 13.39
CA PRO A 83 -13.32 6.76 12.50
C PRO A 83 -12.88 6.52 11.07
N ASP A 84 -11.88 7.28 10.56
CA ASP A 84 -11.38 7.11 9.20
C ASP A 84 -10.49 5.87 9.04
N VAL A 85 -9.87 5.41 10.14
CA VAL A 85 -9.03 4.20 10.17
C VAL A 85 -9.86 2.95 10.39
N ALA A 86 -10.90 3.01 11.24
CA ALA A 86 -11.66 1.86 11.70
C ALA A 86 -12.14 0.92 10.56
N PRO A 87 -12.62 1.40 9.40
CA PRO A 87 -13.05 0.54 8.29
C PRO A 87 -11.94 -0.32 7.67
N PHE A 88 -10.67 0.06 7.84
CA PHE A 88 -9.52 -0.65 7.30
C PHE A 88 -8.98 -1.71 8.25
N LEU A 89 -9.40 -1.72 9.53
CA LEU A 89 -8.81 -2.61 10.53
C LEU A 89 -9.18 -4.07 10.26
N GLY A 90 -8.21 -4.95 10.45
CA GLY A 90 -8.40 -6.38 10.23
C GLY A 90 -7.24 -7.04 9.49
N GLN A 91 -7.34 -8.35 9.37
CA GLN A 91 -6.48 -9.16 8.52
C GLN A 91 -7.13 -9.31 7.14
N TRP A 92 -6.53 -8.71 6.12
CA TRP A 92 -6.98 -8.78 4.73
C TRP A 92 -6.16 -9.84 4.01
N THR A 93 -6.81 -10.74 3.29
CA THR A 93 -6.13 -11.83 2.60
C THR A 93 -6.35 -11.71 1.09
N ALA A 94 -5.32 -12.04 0.33
CA ALA A 94 -5.32 -12.24 -1.11
C ALA A 94 -4.78 -13.64 -1.42
N LEU A 95 -4.56 -13.97 -2.69
CA LEU A 95 -4.15 -15.33 -3.09
C LEU A 95 -2.81 -15.77 -2.47
N GLU A 96 -1.82 -14.89 -2.43
CA GLU A 96 -0.43 -15.24 -2.06
C GLU A 96 0.12 -14.37 -0.91
N GLU A 97 -0.72 -13.48 -0.36
CA GLU A 97 -0.30 -12.55 0.68
C GLU A 97 -1.44 -12.15 1.60
N THR A 98 -1.07 -11.59 2.75
CA THR A 98 -1.99 -11.10 3.78
C THR A 98 -1.50 -9.76 4.29
N GLN A 99 -2.39 -8.80 4.45
CA GLN A 99 -2.13 -7.50 5.06
C GLN A 99 -2.91 -7.36 6.37
N ASN A 100 -2.20 -7.26 7.49
CA ASN A 100 -2.78 -7.03 8.80
C ASN A 100 -2.69 -5.55 9.12
N ILE A 101 -3.83 -4.86 9.18
CA ILE A 101 -3.91 -3.42 9.42
C ILE A 101 -4.32 -3.17 10.87
N TYR A 102 -3.38 -2.68 11.65
CA TYR A 102 -3.51 -2.40 13.07
C TYR A 102 -3.75 -0.90 13.31
N PRO A 103 -4.64 -0.56 14.26
CA PRO A 103 -4.81 0.82 14.70
C PRO A 103 -3.55 1.34 15.41
N SER A 104 -3.33 2.64 15.32
CA SER A 104 -2.40 3.38 16.17
C SER A 104 -3.17 4.28 17.14
N THR A 105 -2.59 4.50 18.32
CA THR A 105 -3.04 5.54 19.27
C THR A 105 -2.81 6.95 18.71
N LEU A 106 -1.96 7.10 17.69
CA LEU A 106 -1.77 8.34 16.96
C LEU A 106 -2.91 8.51 15.94
N LYS A 107 -3.65 9.61 16.05
CA LYS A 107 -4.82 9.90 15.20
C LYS A 107 -4.47 9.82 13.71
N GLY A 108 -5.30 9.12 12.94
CA GLY A 108 -5.13 8.93 11.50
C GLY A 108 -3.92 8.08 11.08
N LYS A 109 -3.26 7.38 12.01
CA LYS A 109 -2.12 6.48 11.71
C LYS A 109 -2.51 5.01 11.86
N VAL A 110 -1.81 4.15 11.12
CA VAL A 110 -1.92 2.69 11.20
C VAL A 110 -0.55 2.04 11.09
N CYS A 111 -0.44 0.81 11.58
CA CYS A 111 0.62 -0.11 11.20
C CYS A 111 0.06 -1.19 10.28
N ILE A 112 0.84 -1.59 9.30
CA ILE A 112 0.51 -2.64 8.35
C ILE A 112 1.63 -3.66 8.43
N ILE A 113 1.28 -4.90 8.73
CA ILE A 113 2.20 -6.03 8.62
C ILE A 113 1.72 -6.91 7.50
N GLU A 114 2.51 -6.97 6.45
CA GLU A 114 2.26 -7.78 5.26
C GLU A 114 3.06 -9.07 5.35
N THR A 115 2.45 -10.18 4.97
CA THR A 115 3.12 -11.48 4.85
C THR A 115 2.84 -12.06 3.48
N PHE A 116 3.87 -12.55 2.81
CA PHE A 116 3.82 -13.08 1.44
C PHE A 116 4.78 -14.26 1.30
N ILE A 117 4.75 -14.92 0.15
CA ILE A 117 5.62 -16.08 -0.11
C ILE A 117 7.09 -15.63 -0.02
N PRO A 118 7.89 -16.24 0.89
CA PRO A 118 9.29 -15.86 1.05
C PRO A 118 10.10 -16.19 -0.21
N THR A 119 11.16 -15.43 -0.44
CA THR A 119 12.14 -15.65 -1.51
C THR A 119 13.52 -15.92 -0.90
N GLU A 120 14.53 -16.21 -1.72
CA GLU A 120 15.91 -16.38 -1.24
C GLU A 120 16.43 -15.14 -0.49
N ASN A 121 15.98 -13.94 -0.89
CA ASN A 121 16.44 -12.66 -0.35
C ASN A 121 15.40 -11.94 0.52
N ASP A 122 14.23 -12.53 0.72
CA ASP A 122 13.13 -11.92 1.47
C ASP A 122 12.45 -12.96 2.36
N ARG A 123 12.25 -12.61 3.63
CA ARG A 123 11.63 -13.49 4.63
C ARG A 123 10.11 -13.59 4.49
N GLY A 124 9.50 -12.89 3.54
CA GLY A 124 8.06 -12.93 3.31
C GLY A 124 7.28 -12.17 4.36
N ILE A 125 7.89 -11.13 4.96
CA ILE A 125 7.23 -10.24 5.91
C ILE A 125 7.73 -8.81 5.75
N SER A 126 6.82 -7.85 5.75
CA SER A 126 7.15 -6.42 5.71
C SER A 126 6.35 -5.64 6.76
N PHE A 127 6.95 -4.57 7.29
CA PHE A 127 6.31 -3.63 8.19
C PHE A 127 6.26 -2.26 7.52
N VAL A 128 5.06 -1.68 7.49
CA VAL A 128 4.80 -0.40 6.84
C VAL A 128 3.90 0.44 7.73
N GLN A 129 4.17 1.75 7.80
CA GLN A 129 3.28 2.69 8.48
C GLN A 129 2.36 3.35 7.45
N GLY A 130 1.11 3.58 7.85
CA GLY A 130 0.12 4.26 7.04
C GLY A 130 -0.39 5.52 7.70
N THR A 131 -0.81 6.49 6.88
CA THR A 131 -1.49 7.71 7.31
C THR A 131 -2.75 7.92 6.48
N ILE A 132 -3.86 8.28 7.13
CA ILE A 132 -5.08 8.68 6.45
C ILE A 132 -4.84 9.94 5.63
N SER A 133 -5.25 9.89 4.38
CA SER A 133 -5.30 11.02 3.46
C SER A 133 -6.60 10.91 2.66
N GLY A 134 -7.55 11.79 2.97
CA GLY A 134 -8.93 11.68 2.49
C GLY A 134 -9.57 10.37 2.96
N LYS A 135 -10.10 9.57 2.02
CA LYS A 135 -10.72 8.26 2.29
C LYS A 135 -9.77 7.07 2.06
N SER A 136 -8.47 7.32 2.06
CA SER A 136 -7.45 6.31 1.77
C SER A 136 -6.34 6.31 2.82
N ILE A 137 -5.63 5.20 2.95
CA ILE A 137 -4.37 5.15 3.71
C ILE A 137 -3.22 5.29 2.72
N LYS A 138 -2.35 6.28 2.93
CA LYS A 138 -1.08 6.45 2.22
C LYS A 138 0.03 5.84 3.06
N THR A 139 0.78 4.93 2.45
CA THR A 139 1.79 4.13 3.15
C THR A 139 3.21 4.62 2.90
N THR A 140 4.13 4.35 3.83
CA THR A 140 5.54 4.74 3.68
C THR A 140 6.26 4.07 2.50
N ASN A 141 5.69 2.99 1.94
CA ASN A 141 6.17 2.34 0.71
C ASN A 141 5.45 2.83 -0.57
N PHE A 142 4.79 4.00 -0.52
CA PHE A 142 4.17 4.67 -1.67
C PHE A 142 2.92 3.98 -2.26
N ALA A 143 2.22 3.17 -1.46
CA ALA A 143 0.94 2.60 -1.84
C ALA A 143 -0.24 3.43 -1.27
N SER A 144 -1.40 3.30 -1.91
CA SER A 144 -2.67 3.90 -1.48
C SER A 144 -3.70 2.80 -1.27
N LEU A 145 -4.11 2.60 -0.02
CA LEU A 145 -5.11 1.61 0.36
C LEU A 145 -6.50 2.24 0.30
N ILE A 146 -7.42 1.59 -0.40
CA ILE A 146 -8.79 2.02 -0.63
C ILE A 146 -9.71 0.88 -0.19
N GLN A 147 -10.67 1.17 0.67
CA GLN A 147 -11.62 0.18 1.16
C GLN A 147 -12.99 0.37 0.52
N GLN A 148 -13.65 -0.75 0.18
CA GLN A 148 -15.02 -0.77 -0.29
C GLN A 148 -15.73 -2.03 0.21
N GLY A 149 -16.53 -1.89 1.26
CA GLY A 149 -17.22 -3.02 1.89
C GLY A 149 -16.23 -4.04 2.46
N ASN A 150 -16.39 -5.31 2.10
CA ASN A 150 -15.45 -6.35 2.53
C ASN A 150 -14.24 -6.51 1.60
N TYR A 151 -13.88 -5.48 0.84
CA TYR A 151 -12.74 -5.50 -0.09
C TYR A 151 -11.78 -4.35 0.21
N LEU A 152 -10.49 -4.62 -0.01
CA LEU A 152 -9.40 -3.66 0.08
C LEU A 152 -8.62 -3.68 -1.24
N GLY A 153 -8.39 -2.50 -1.81
CA GLY A 153 -7.54 -2.31 -2.97
C GLY A 153 -6.27 -1.58 -2.57
N VAL A 154 -5.12 -2.14 -2.94
CA VAL A 154 -3.79 -1.52 -2.76
C VAL A 154 -3.36 -0.98 -4.11
N ALA A 155 -3.44 0.33 -4.29
CA ALA A 155 -2.99 1.02 -5.50
C ALA A 155 -1.51 1.41 -5.37
N PHE A 156 -0.70 1.08 -6.37
CA PHE A 156 0.74 1.30 -6.37
C PHE A 156 1.27 1.57 -7.78
N ILE A 157 2.53 1.98 -7.88
CA ILE A 157 3.27 2.02 -9.15
C ILE A 157 4.23 0.84 -9.16
N ASN A 158 4.09 -0.04 -10.16
CA ASN A 158 4.99 -1.16 -10.34
C ASN A 158 6.39 -0.62 -10.70
N THR A 159 7.38 -0.90 -9.87
CA THR A 159 8.73 -0.34 -10.03
C THR A 159 9.45 -0.88 -11.26
N SER A 160 9.10 -2.05 -11.77
CA SER A 160 9.78 -2.66 -12.92
C SER A 160 9.39 -2.01 -14.25
N ASN A 161 8.16 -1.53 -14.39
CA ASN A 161 7.64 -0.98 -15.65
C ASN A 161 6.98 0.41 -15.51
N ASN A 162 6.99 0.99 -14.31
CA ASN A 162 6.40 2.28 -13.96
C ASN A 162 4.89 2.38 -14.31
N GLN A 163 4.19 1.25 -14.39
CA GLN A 163 2.75 1.23 -14.63
C GLN A 163 1.95 1.24 -13.33
N PRO A 164 0.82 1.96 -13.27
CA PRO A 164 -0.09 1.89 -12.14
C PRO A 164 -0.75 0.50 -12.04
N GLY A 165 -0.77 -0.04 -10.83
CA GLY A 165 -1.39 -1.31 -10.50
C GLY A 165 -2.33 -1.17 -9.31
N ILE A 166 -3.31 -2.06 -9.24
CA ILE A 166 -4.12 -2.28 -8.05
C ILE A 166 -4.14 -3.77 -7.75
N TYR A 167 -3.84 -4.11 -6.51
CA TYR A 167 -3.91 -5.46 -5.99
C TYR A 167 -5.07 -5.57 -5.01
N GLU A 168 -5.87 -6.62 -5.13
CA GLU A 168 -7.14 -6.75 -4.42
C GLU A 168 -7.07 -7.78 -3.30
N TYR A 169 -7.68 -7.46 -2.17
CA TYR A 169 -7.89 -8.31 -1.00
C TYR A 169 -9.38 -8.36 -0.65
N ALA A 170 -9.81 -9.40 0.06
CA ALA A 170 -11.21 -9.56 0.45
C ALA A 170 -11.38 -10.20 1.83
N TRP A 171 -12.61 -10.10 2.34
CA TRP A 171 -13.13 -10.82 3.51
C TRP A 171 -12.25 -10.67 4.75
N PRO A 172 -12.14 -9.44 5.31
CA PRO A 172 -11.23 -9.20 6.41
C PRO A 172 -11.57 -10.07 7.61
N LYS A 173 -10.56 -10.64 8.24
CA LYS A 173 -10.62 -11.47 9.44
C LYS A 173 -10.21 -10.68 10.69
N PRO A 174 -10.48 -11.21 11.90
CA PRO A 174 -9.90 -10.66 13.13
C PRO A 174 -8.39 -10.54 13.03
N LEU A 175 -7.84 -9.49 13.63
CA LEU A 175 -6.39 -9.30 13.70
C LEU A 175 -5.71 -10.46 14.46
N VAL A 176 -4.51 -10.77 14.02
CA VAL A 176 -3.61 -11.71 14.68
C VAL A 176 -2.62 -10.93 15.54
N ASP A 177 -2.24 -11.48 16.69
CA ASP A 177 -1.16 -10.96 17.52
C ASP A 177 0.12 -10.79 16.67
N PRO A 178 0.72 -9.58 16.59
CA PRO A 178 1.92 -9.35 15.79
C PRO A 178 3.11 -10.23 16.22
N ALA A 179 3.23 -10.57 17.51
CA ALA A 179 4.29 -11.46 18.00
C ALA A 179 4.10 -12.89 17.49
N LYS A 180 2.85 -13.35 17.39
CA LYS A 180 2.51 -14.64 16.77
C LYS A 180 2.77 -14.62 15.27
N LEU A 181 2.44 -13.53 14.59
CA LEU A 181 2.66 -13.38 13.14
C LEU A 181 4.16 -13.45 12.79
N MET A 182 5.02 -12.91 13.66
CA MET A 182 6.47 -12.86 13.49
C MET A 182 7.20 -14.03 14.16
N SER A 183 6.51 -15.09 14.59
CA SER A 183 7.11 -16.15 15.40
C SER A 183 8.17 -16.98 14.66
N SER A 184 8.09 -17.04 13.33
CA SER A 184 9.03 -17.76 12.45
C SER A 184 10.29 -16.97 12.13
N LEU A 185 10.36 -15.68 12.51
CA LEU A 185 11.52 -14.85 12.24
C LEU A 185 12.66 -15.11 13.22
N PRO A 186 13.92 -14.86 12.81
CA PRO A 186 15.04 -14.78 13.73
C PRO A 186 14.73 -13.81 14.89
N PRO A 187 15.18 -14.10 16.13
CA PRO A 187 14.86 -13.27 17.29
C PRO A 187 15.19 -11.78 17.12
N ALA A 188 16.32 -11.47 16.45
CA ALA A 188 16.72 -10.09 16.19
C ALA A 188 15.72 -9.35 15.30
N ASP A 189 15.26 -9.97 14.20
CA ASP A 189 14.28 -9.38 13.29
C ASP A 189 12.91 -9.25 13.95
N ARG A 190 12.46 -10.31 14.63
CA ARG A 190 11.20 -10.28 15.40
C ARG A 190 11.20 -9.13 16.40
N ASN A 191 12.25 -9.01 17.21
CA ASN A 191 12.33 -7.98 18.24
C ASN A 191 12.38 -6.58 17.62
N ARG A 192 13.11 -6.41 16.51
CA ARG A 192 13.16 -5.14 15.77
C ARG A 192 11.79 -4.73 15.25
N LEU A 193 11.05 -5.63 14.58
CA LEU A 193 9.73 -5.33 14.04
C LEU A 193 8.69 -5.06 15.13
N LEU A 194 8.71 -5.83 16.23
CA LEU A 194 7.84 -5.57 17.39
C LEU A 194 8.14 -4.24 18.06
N GLN A 195 9.41 -3.85 18.11
CA GLN A 195 9.82 -2.55 18.64
C GLN A 195 9.31 -1.42 17.73
N GLN A 196 9.47 -1.53 16.40
CA GLN A 196 8.91 -0.57 15.44
C GLN A 196 7.39 -0.45 15.55
N PHE A 197 6.68 -1.57 15.70
CA PHE A 197 5.24 -1.60 15.92
C PHE A 197 4.84 -0.83 17.18
N LYS A 198 5.56 -1.04 18.29
CA LYS A 198 5.32 -0.35 19.56
C LYS A 198 5.64 1.14 19.47
N GLU A 199 6.75 1.52 18.86
CA GLU A 199 7.17 2.92 18.66
C GLU A 199 6.20 3.70 17.78
N ALA A 200 5.58 3.03 16.80
CA ALA A 200 4.51 3.59 15.98
C ALA A 200 3.17 3.77 16.73
N GLY A 201 3.11 3.41 18.02
CA GLY A 201 1.91 3.49 18.85
C GLY A 201 0.82 2.48 18.46
N CYS A 202 1.19 1.41 17.75
CA CYS A 202 0.22 0.46 17.22
C CYS A 202 -0.22 -0.56 18.27
N SER A 203 -1.44 -1.07 18.10
CA SER A 203 -2.02 -2.04 19.01
C SER A 203 -2.88 -3.06 18.27
N ASP A 204 -2.87 -4.29 18.76
CA ASP A 204 -3.77 -5.38 18.38
C ASP A 204 -4.93 -5.57 19.38
N THR A 205 -5.04 -4.68 20.36
CA THR A 205 -6.06 -4.73 21.42
C THR A 205 -7.09 -3.61 21.29
N LEU A 206 -8.12 -3.66 22.13
CA LEU A 206 -9.14 -2.61 22.19
C LEU A 206 -8.51 -1.26 22.62
N PRO A 207 -9.07 -0.12 22.18
CA PRO A 207 -8.52 1.17 22.59
C PRO A 207 -8.60 1.31 24.12
N LYS A 208 -7.55 1.86 24.71
CA LYS A 208 -7.55 2.22 26.13
C LYS A 208 -8.56 3.35 26.33
N ARG A 209 -9.51 3.14 27.25
CA ARG A 209 -10.46 4.18 27.68
C ARG A 209 -9.77 5.22 28.55
#